data_AF-B0BH32-F1
#
_entry.id   AF-B0BH32-F1
#
_cell.length_a   1.000
_cell.length_b   1.000
_cell.length_c   1.000
_cell.angle_alpha   90.00
_cell.angle_beta   90.00
_cell.angle_gamma   90.00
#
_symmetry.space_group_name_H-M   'P 1'
#
loop_
_entity.id
_entity.type
_entity.pdbx_description
1 polymer ?
#
loop_
_entity_poly.entity_id
_entity_poly.type
_entity_poly.pdbx_seq_one_letter_code
_entity_poly.pdbx_strand_id
1 'polypeptide(L)'
;MGLFLFVVVVVVGIAFYSAYQSEKAKERALTAYRASLSDLKKDPGNSDLRQKTLNLGRIYSNLVRDKKGNTVFDEVALMNDINAACASTQHVVHTQSQTPPPQQESVEARLQKLNDLYEKQLIDEQDFLRRKQEIINSI
;
A
#
# COMPACT_ATOMS: atom_id res chain seq x y z
N MET A 1 -11.28 52.50 -18.14
CA MET A 1 -12.22 51.70 -17.33
C MET A 1 -12.67 50.41 -18.04
N GLY A 2 -13.18 50.46 -19.28
CA GLY A 2 -13.67 49.24 -19.99
C GLY A 2 -12.62 48.14 -20.20
N LEU A 3 -11.38 48.48 -20.60
CA LEU A 3 -10.31 47.51 -20.80
C LEU A 3 -9.89 46.80 -19.49
N PHE A 4 -9.84 47.55 -18.39
CA PHE A 4 -9.50 46.99 -17.08
C PHE A 4 -10.56 45.99 -16.60
N LEU A 5 -11.84 46.34 -16.72
CA LEU A 5 -12.93 45.43 -16.39
C LEU A 5 -12.92 44.16 -17.26
N PHE A 6 -12.62 44.30 -18.56
CA PHE A 6 -12.49 43.15 -19.46
C PHE A 6 -11.35 42.20 -19.03
N VAL A 7 -10.17 42.74 -18.72
CA VAL A 7 -9.03 41.93 -18.24
C VAL A 7 -9.37 41.20 -16.94
N VAL A 8 -10.03 41.87 -15.98
CA VAL A 8 -10.44 41.24 -14.73
C VAL A 8 -11.41 40.07 -14.97
N VAL A 9 -12.42 40.26 -15.83
CA VAL A 9 -13.38 39.19 -16.17
C VAL A 9 -12.68 37.99 -16.81
N VAL A 10 -11.72 38.23 -17.73
CA VAL A 10 -10.96 37.15 -18.38
C VAL A 10 -10.10 36.39 -17.37
N VAL A 11 -9.38 37.07 -16.48
CA VAL A 11 -8.54 36.44 -15.47
C VAL A 11 -9.37 35.59 -14.51
N VAL A 12 -10.50 36.12 -14.05
CA VAL A 12 -11.43 35.38 -13.19
C VAL A 12 -12.00 34.16 -13.91
N GLY A 13 -12.41 34.31 -15.18
CA GLY A 13 -12.90 33.20 -16.00
C GLY A 13 -11.86 32.07 -16.15
N ILE A 14 -10.60 32.41 -16.42
CA ILE A 14 -9.49 31.44 -16.50
C ILE A 14 -9.27 30.74 -15.15
N ALA A 15 -9.29 31.49 -14.04
CA ALA A 15 -9.12 30.93 -12.71
C ALA A 15 -10.22 29.91 -12.38
N PHE A 16 -11.50 30.26 -12.61
CA PHE A 16 -12.63 29.35 -12.42
C PHE A 16 -12.55 28.10 -13.31
N TYR A 17 -12.21 28.26 -14.59
CA TYR A 17 -12.04 27.13 -15.49
C TYR A 17 -10.93 26.19 -15.03
N SER A 18 -9.80 26.73 -14.58
CA SER A 18 -8.66 25.94 -14.10
C SER A 18 -8.98 25.17 -12.82
N ALA A 19 -9.73 25.77 -11.89
CA ALA A 19 -10.19 25.12 -10.66
C ALA A 19 -11.18 23.98 -10.98
N TYR A 20 -12.11 24.20 -11.91
CA TYR A 20 -13.07 23.18 -12.32
C TYR A 20 -12.39 21.95 -12.96
N GLN A 21 -11.36 22.19 -13.78
CA GLN A 21 -10.60 21.10 -14.42
C GLN A 21 -9.76 20.31 -13.41
N SER A 22 -9.20 20.97 -12.39
CA SER A 22 -8.41 20.29 -11.37
C SER A 22 -9.27 19.36 -10.51
N GLU A 23 -10.48 19.77 -10.16
CA GLU A 23 -11.42 18.88 -9.44
C GLU A 23 -11.82 17.67 -10.28
N LYS A 24 -12.16 17.87 -11.56
CA LYS A 24 -12.45 16.75 -12.46
C LYS A 24 -11.27 15.78 -12.61
N ALA A 25 -10.04 16.28 -12.62
CA ALA A 25 -8.86 15.44 -12.68
C ALA A 25 -8.72 14.58 -11.40
N LYS A 26 -8.94 15.16 -10.22
CA LYS A 26 -8.94 14.45 -8.93
C LYS A 26 -9.99 13.34 -8.90
N GLU A 27 -11.23 13.64 -9.31
CA GLU A 27 -12.34 12.68 -9.32
C GLU A 27 -12.08 11.50 -10.26
N ARG A 28 -11.55 11.78 -11.46
CA ARG A 28 -11.17 10.73 -12.43
C ARG A 28 -10.06 9.84 -11.89
N ALA A 29 -9.03 10.42 -11.29
CA ALA A 29 -7.93 9.66 -10.71
C ALA A 29 -8.40 8.78 -9.52
N LEU A 30 -9.27 9.32 -8.65
CA LEU A 30 -9.87 8.57 -7.55
C LEU A 30 -10.70 7.38 -8.06
N THR A 31 -11.54 7.63 -9.06
CA THR A 31 -12.40 6.60 -9.66
C THR A 31 -11.56 5.48 -10.28
N ALA A 32 -10.52 5.83 -11.04
CA ALA A 32 -9.60 4.86 -11.62
C ALA A 32 -8.84 4.05 -10.55
N TYR A 33 -8.35 4.71 -9.49
CA TYR A 33 -7.69 4.03 -8.37
C TYR A 33 -8.62 3.04 -7.66
N ARG A 34 -9.87 3.45 -7.36
CA ARG A 34 -10.88 2.59 -6.73
C ARG A 34 -11.28 1.41 -7.61
N ALA A 35 -11.41 1.62 -8.92
CA ALA A 35 -11.67 0.54 -9.87
C ALA A 35 -10.52 -0.47 -9.86
N SER A 36 -9.27 0.00 -9.91
CA SER A 36 -8.08 -0.85 -9.84
C SER A 36 -7.98 -1.63 -8.52
N LEU A 37 -8.34 -1.02 -7.38
CA LEU A 37 -8.46 -1.71 -6.10
C LEU A 37 -9.54 -2.80 -6.13
N SER A 38 -10.67 -2.55 -6.79
CA SER A 38 -11.73 -3.56 -6.95
C SER A 38 -11.28 -4.74 -7.80
N ASP A 39 -10.51 -4.49 -8.87
CA ASP A 39 -9.95 -5.54 -9.70
C ASP A 39 -8.86 -6.33 -8.97
N LEU A 40 -8.01 -5.64 -8.21
CA LEU A 40 -7.00 -6.26 -7.37
C LEU A 40 -7.62 -7.09 -6.23
N LYS A 41 -8.78 -6.70 -5.71
CA LYS A 41 -9.55 -7.53 -4.78
C LYS A 41 -10.00 -8.86 -5.39
N LYS A 42 -10.30 -8.89 -6.69
CA LYS A 42 -10.73 -10.13 -7.37
C LYS A 42 -9.54 -11.07 -7.62
N ASP A 43 -8.36 -10.51 -7.85
CA ASP A 43 -7.12 -11.26 -8.13
C ASP A 43 -5.93 -10.65 -7.34
N PRO A 44 -5.83 -10.94 -6.03
CA PRO A 44 -4.85 -10.31 -5.14
C PRO A 44 -3.40 -10.79 -5.37
N GLY A 45 -3.22 -11.90 -6.11
CA GLY A 45 -1.90 -12.46 -6.45
C GLY A 45 -1.24 -11.81 -7.67
N ASN A 46 -1.98 -10.99 -8.40
CA ASN A 46 -1.53 -10.40 -9.65
C ASN A 46 -0.60 -9.20 -9.44
N SER A 47 0.70 -9.41 -9.67
CA SER A 47 1.75 -8.38 -9.51
C SER A 47 1.56 -7.17 -10.41
N ASP A 48 1.04 -7.37 -11.63
CA ASP A 48 0.82 -6.29 -12.59
C ASP A 48 -0.34 -5.40 -12.17
N LEU A 49 -1.43 -5.99 -11.65
CA LEU A 49 -2.54 -5.25 -11.06
C LEU A 49 -2.11 -4.49 -9.80
N ARG A 50 -1.23 -5.05 -8.98
CA ARG A 50 -0.66 -4.34 -7.81
C ARG A 50 0.14 -3.12 -8.26
N GLN A 51 1.04 -3.29 -9.23
CA GLN A 51 1.86 -2.19 -9.74
C GLN A 51 1.01 -1.10 -10.40
N LYS A 52 -0.01 -1.48 -11.17
CA LYS A 52 -0.98 -0.56 -11.76
C LYS A 52 -1.75 0.22 -10.70
N THR A 53 -2.23 -0.47 -9.66
CA THR A 53 -2.97 0.14 -8.54
C THR A 53 -2.10 1.13 -7.78
N LEU A 54 -0.84 0.79 -7.50
CA LEU A 54 0.14 1.70 -6.91
C LEU A 54 0.34 2.96 -7.77
N ASN A 55 0.52 2.79 -9.09
CA ASN A 55 0.70 3.92 -10.00
C ASN A 55 -0.51 4.87 -10.01
N LEU A 56 -1.73 4.33 -10.04
CA LEU A 56 -2.96 5.12 -9.96
C LEU A 56 -3.10 5.85 -8.62
N GLY A 57 -2.72 5.20 -7.52
CA GLY A 57 -2.65 5.81 -6.20
C GLY A 57 -1.67 6.99 -6.13
N ARG A 58 -0.50 6.87 -6.75
CA ARG A 58 0.48 7.97 -6.88
C ARG A 58 -0.08 9.14 -7.69
N ILE A 59 -0.74 8.86 -8.82
CA ILE A 59 -1.36 9.91 -9.64
C ILE A 59 -2.43 10.65 -8.83
N TYR A 60 -3.29 9.94 -8.12
CA TYR A 60 -4.31 10.55 -7.26
C TYR A 60 -3.69 11.37 -6.12
N SER A 61 -2.71 10.82 -5.41
CA SER A 61 -2.00 11.53 -4.33
C SER A 61 -1.35 12.83 -4.81
N ASN A 62 -0.68 12.78 -5.97
CA ASN A 62 -0.07 13.96 -6.59
C ASN A 62 -1.09 15.01 -7.06
N LEU A 63 -2.32 14.62 -7.39
CA LEU A 63 -3.38 15.55 -7.77
C LEU A 63 -4.05 16.19 -6.55
N VAL A 64 -4.23 15.46 -5.46
CA VAL A 64 -4.82 15.98 -4.22
C VAL A 64 -3.87 16.91 -3.50
N ARG A 65 -2.57 16.65 -3.58
CA ARG A 65 -1.54 17.50 -2.97
C ARG A 65 -1.13 18.58 -3.96
N ASP A 66 -1.34 19.85 -3.63
CA ASP A 66 -1.02 21.03 -4.45
C ASP A 66 0.50 21.24 -4.69
N LYS A 67 1.15 20.26 -5.32
CA LYS A 67 2.58 20.13 -5.65
C LYS A 67 3.50 19.80 -4.47
N LYS A 68 4.12 18.61 -4.55
CA LYS A 68 5.57 18.33 -4.40
C LYS A 68 5.78 16.88 -3.93
N GLY A 69 5.75 15.93 -4.86
CA GLY A 69 6.31 14.58 -4.71
C GLY A 69 5.54 13.60 -3.83
N ASN A 70 5.58 12.31 -4.23
CA ASN A 70 5.23 11.19 -3.36
C ASN A 70 6.12 11.25 -2.13
N THR A 71 5.53 11.36 -0.94
CA THR A 71 6.30 11.08 0.27
C THR A 71 6.34 9.58 0.51
N VAL A 72 7.43 9.10 1.13
CA VAL A 72 7.53 7.70 1.56
C VAL A 72 6.31 7.30 2.41
N PHE A 73 5.75 8.25 3.18
CA PHE A 73 4.52 8.07 3.95
C PHE A 73 3.28 7.79 3.08
N ASP A 74 3.15 8.46 1.93
CA ASP A 74 2.05 8.22 0.98
C ASP A 74 2.19 6.84 0.33
N GLU A 75 3.42 6.39 0.07
CA GLU A 75 3.65 5.04 -0.46
C GLU A 75 3.33 3.95 0.57
N VAL A 76 3.68 4.16 1.85
CA VAL A 76 3.31 3.24 2.94
C VAL A 76 1.80 3.20 3.15
N ALA A 77 1.11 4.34 3.09
CA ALA A 77 -0.34 4.39 3.18
C ALA A 77 -1.02 3.68 2.00
N LEU A 78 -0.54 3.91 0.76
CA LEU A 78 -1.02 3.23 -0.44
C LEU A 78 -0.78 1.72 -0.37
N MET A 79 0.39 1.29 0.11
CA MET A 79 0.69 -0.13 0.32
C MET A 79 -0.19 -0.74 1.41
N ASN A 80 -0.51 0.00 2.47
CA ASN A 80 -1.44 -0.45 3.51
C ASN A 80 -2.84 -0.66 2.93
N ASP A 81 -3.38 0.30 2.18
CA ASP A 81 -4.68 0.20 1.50
C ASP A 81 -4.74 -1.00 0.55
N ILE A 82 -3.68 -1.20 -0.24
CA ILE A 82 -3.55 -2.31 -1.17
C ILE A 82 -3.48 -3.64 -0.44
N ASN A 83 -2.71 -3.72 0.65
CA ASN A 83 -2.59 -4.93 1.46
C ASN A 83 -3.92 -5.24 2.17
N ALA A 84 -4.63 -4.24 2.70
CA ALA A 84 -5.96 -4.41 3.28
C ALA A 84 -7.00 -4.86 2.23
N ALA A 85 -6.92 -4.31 1.02
CA ALA A 85 -7.73 -4.76 -0.11
C ALA A 85 -7.42 -6.20 -0.52
N CYS A 86 -6.16 -6.62 -0.50
CA CYS A 86 -5.78 -8.00 -0.80
C CYS A 86 -6.13 -8.97 0.34
N ALA A 87 -5.98 -8.55 1.60
CA ALA A 87 -6.24 -9.36 2.79
C ALA A 87 -7.73 -9.68 2.97
N SER A 88 -8.62 -8.80 2.51
CA SER A 88 -10.07 -9.01 2.58
C SER A 88 -10.59 -10.12 1.64
N THR A 89 -9.81 -10.54 0.64
CA THR A 89 -10.14 -11.68 -0.25
C THR A 89 -9.46 -12.98 0.19
N GLN A 90 -8.41 -12.92 1.01
CA GLN A 90 -7.72 -14.12 1.50
C GLN A 90 -8.49 -14.90 2.57
N HIS A 91 -9.71 -14.47 2.93
CA HIS A 91 -10.50 -15.16 3.95
C HIS A 91 -11.40 -16.29 3.45
N VAL A 92 -11.45 -16.61 2.14
CA VAL A 92 -12.41 -17.62 1.64
C VAL A 92 -11.80 -18.74 0.78
N VAL A 93 -10.61 -18.61 0.20
CA VAL A 93 -10.05 -19.72 -0.61
C VAL A 93 -8.54 -19.85 -0.39
N HIS A 94 -8.14 -21.03 0.08
CA HIS A 94 -6.79 -21.51 0.42
C HIS A 94 -6.21 -21.11 1.79
N THR A 95 -6.51 -21.97 2.77
CA THR A 95 -5.54 -22.72 3.58
C THR A 95 -4.20 -22.04 3.89
N GLN A 96 -4.01 -21.74 5.18
CA GLN A 96 -2.72 -21.53 5.86
C GLN A 96 -1.90 -20.30 5.46
N SER A 97 -2.28 -19.14 5.98
CA SER A 97 -1.33 -18.16 6.54
C SER A 97 -2.08 -17.35 7.58
N GLN A 98 -2.36 -18.01 8.71
CA GLN A 98 -2.75 -17.33 9.93
C GLN A 98 -1.60 -16.38 10.29
N THR A 99 -1.85 -15.07 10.24
CA THR A 99 -1.29 -14.22 11.29
C THR A 99 -2.23 -14.46 12.47
N PRO A 100 -1.80 -15.15 13.53
CA PRO A 100 -2.64 -15.26 14.71
C PRO A 100 -2.80 -13.85 15.33
N PRO A 101 -3.74 -13.68 16.26
CA PRO A 101 -3.76 -12.52 17.17
C PRO A 101 -2.40 -12.41 17.91
N PRO A 102 -2.16 -11.43 18.79
CA PRO A 102 -0.99 -11.47 19.68
C PRO A 102 -1.16 -12.62 20.68
N GLN A 103 -0.97 -13.83 20.20
CA GLN A 103 -0.92 -15.09 20.91
C GLN A 103 0.50 -15.57 20.71
N GLN A 104 1.15 -15.83 21.83
CA GLN A 104 2.51 -16.34 21.94
C GLN A 104 2.81 -17.30 20.78
N GLU A 105 3.69 -16.87 19.87
CA GLU A 105 4.15 -17.69 18.73
C GLU A 105 4.59 -19.03 19.32
N SER A 106 3.96 -20.14 18.90
CA SER A 106 4.20 -21.43 19.54
C SER A 106 5.68 -21.80 19.43
N VAL A 107 6.15 -22.58 20.39
CA VAL A 107 7.56 -22.99 20.48
C VAL A 107 7.98 -23.69 19.19
N GLU A 108 7.09 -24.49 18.62
CA GLU A 108 7.27 -25.19 17.34
C GLU A 108 7.44 -24.21 16.17
N ALA A 109 6.61 -23.17 16.10
CA ALA A 109 6.71 -22.14 15.05
C ALA A 109 8.03 -21.36 15.14
N ARG A 110 8.49 -21.04 16.35
CA ARG A 110 9.77 -20.38 16.60
C ARG A 110 10.96 -21.28 16.21
N LEU A 111 10.90 -22.57 16.51
CA LEU A 111 11.92 -23.54 16.12
C LEU A 111 11.97 -23.73 14.60
N GLN A 112 10.82 -23.75 13.93
CA GLN A 112 10.75 -23.89 12.48
C GLN A 112 11.36 -22.68 11.77
N LYS A 113 11.03 -21.47 12.21
CA LYS A 113 11.64 -20.23 11.69
C LYS A 113 13.15 -20.18 11.92
N LEU A 114 13.62 -20.69 13.06
CA LEU A 114 15.05 -20.76 13.36
C LEU A 114 15.77 -21.76 12.43
N ASN A 115 15.14 -22.90 12.11
CA ASN A 115 15.66 -23.86 11.14
C ASN A 115 15.78 -23.25 9.73
N ASP A 116 14.73 -22.54 9.27
CA ASP A 116 14.74 -21.87 7.97
C ASP A 116 15.88 -20.85 7.83
N LEU A 117 16.23 -20.14 8.91
CA LEU A 117 17.33 -19.17 8.90
C LEU A 117 18.70 -19.86 8.81
N TYR A 118 18.86 -21.02 9.46
CA TYR A 118 20.09 -21.81 9.41
C TYR A 118 20.27 -22.48 8.04
N GLU A 119 19.22 -23.05 7.46
CA GLU A 119 19.26 -23.64 6.11
C GLU A 119 19.59 -22.60 5.03
N LYS A 120 19.14 -21.35 5.21
CA LYS A 120 19.48 -20.23 4.33
C LYS A 120 20.88 -19.65 4.59
N GLN A 121 21.66 -20.21 5.51
CA GLN A 121 22.98 -19.73 5.93
C GLN A 121 22.96 -18.25 6.38
N LEU A 122 21.82 -17.78 6.89
CA LEU A 122 21.67 -16.41 7.41
C LEU A 122 22.14 -16.28 8.85
N ILE A 123 22.31 -17.41 9.54
CA ILE A 123 22.89 -17.54 10.86
C ILE A 123 23.89 -18.70 10.86
N ASP A 124 24.89 -18.63 11.71
CA ASP A 124 25.86 -19.71 11.88
C ASP A 124 25.35 -20.78 12.86
N GLU A 125 26.07 -21.90 12.94
CA GLU A 125 25.72 -23.04 13.79
C GLU A 125 25.70 -22.67 15.28
N GLN A 126 26.57 -21.76 15.71
CA GLN A 126 26.66 -21.32 17.10
C GLN A 126 25.42 -20.49 17.49
N ASP A 127 24.99 -19.58 16.61
CA ASP A 127 23.78 -18.78 16.76
C ASP A 127 22.51 -19.63 16.72
N PHE A 128 22.49 -20.65 15.85
CA PHE A 128 21.40 -21.61 15.78
C PHE A 128 21.24 -22.38 17.11
N LEU A 129 22.32 -22.97 17.63
CA LEU A 129 22.28 -23.74 18.87
C LEU A 129 21.88 -22.88 20.08
N ARG A 130 22.43 -21.67 20.19
CA ARG A 130 22.11 -20.71 21.26
C ARG A 130 20.61 -20.38 21.28
N ARG A 131 20.06 -19.95 20.12
CA ARG A 131 18.65 -19.56 20.02
C ARG A 131 17.70 -20.74 20.18
N LYS A 132 18.10 -21.94 19.73
CA LYS A 132 17.32 -23.17 19.94
C LYS A 132 17.18 -23.46 21.43
N GLN A 133 18.26 -23.31 22.20
CA GLN A 133 18.24 -23.49 23.64
C GLN A 133 17.37 -22.42 24.34
N GLU A 134 17.47 -21.16 23.93
CA GLU A 134 16.64 -20.07 24.47
C GLU A 134 15.14 -20.31 24.22
N ILE A 135 14.78 -20.85 23.06
CA ILE A 135 13.38 -21.20 22.73
C ILE A 135 12.90 -22.36 23.61
N ILE A 136 13.69 -23.42 23.77
CA ILE A 136 13.33 -24.57 24.61
C ILE A 136 13.25 -24.19 26.09
N ASN A 137 14.12 -23.31 26.57
CA ASN A 137 14.11 -22.82 27.95
C ASN A 137 12.97 -21.84 28.24
N SER A 138 12.28 -21.34 27.20
CA SER A 138 11.14 -20.43 27.33
C SER A 138 9.78 -21.13 27.34
N ILE A 139 9.79 -22.47 27.36
CA ILE A 139 8.63 -23.35 27.61
C ILE A 139 8.35 -23.38 29.11
#